data_AF-A0A6M1ZYG2-F1
#
_entry.id   AF-A0A6M1ZYG2-F1
#
_cell.length_a   1.000
_cell.length_b   1.000
_cell.length_c   1.000
_cell.angle_alpha   90.00
_cell.angle_beta   90.00
_cell.angle_gamma   90.00
#
_symmetry.space_group_name_H-M   'P 1'
#
loop_
_entity.id
_entity.type
_entity.pdbx_description
1 polymer ?
#
loop_
_entity_poly.entity_id
_entity_poly.type
_entity_poly.pdbx_seq_one_letter_code
_entity_poly.pdbx_strand_id
1 'polypeptide(L)'
;MIGFNTVTIDDNSKNFYKNFSVLPKEISVADELEGFTRELYKFYSIEPTITLTGASTPYARVELDPNKVLIPFTSGIDSTAAALIAKKDGKEVVLFYIDDLNTNASRERDSVVRIAAKLGLTLVMGKHIRKEEVAVKKELKKHWSIDKSKKRPRGSKKISIKNQKESPVKNQFIHHIALGIMQQYGCGTYLNPGQDENNDTHYSDTVEGCAAFHRYACRLIGDHEVVNPVLKTKEAYIRTLLELGDDEIFKDVNYCLKNNGTITYNRKNSKEENIIKTAIPFSTDNNCNLKSCWKCKEVASLYEKITKGEVAEEKSSDEFKKRKITIDPESAI
;
A
#
# COMPACT_ATOMS: atom_id res chain seq x y z
N MET A 1 14.81 17.86 16.06
CA MET A 1 13.93 18.37 14.99
C MET A 1 13.91 17.29 13.93
N ILE A 2 12.79 16.61 13.69
CA ILE A 2 12.72 15.54 12.68
C ILE A 2 12.53 16.22 11.33
N GLY A 3 13.48 16.03 10.42
CA GLY A 3 13.38 16.54 9.06
C GLY A 3 12.33 15.77 8.29
N PHE A 4 11.26 16.43 7.85
CA PHE A 4 10.34 15.87 6.87
C PHE A 4 10.88 16.15 5.48
N ASN A 5 11.23 15.09 4.75
CA ASN A 5 11.64 15.23 3.37
C ASN A 5 10.42 15.02 2.48
N THR A 6 10.03 16.08 1.78
CA THR A 6 8.98 15.98 0.76
C THR A 6 9.62 15.57 -0.56
N VAL A 7 9.15 14.49 -1.16
CA VAL A 7 9.57 14.05 -2.50
C VAL A 7 8.52 14.41 -3.53
N THR A 8 8.98 14.90 -4.68
CA THR A 8 8.12 15.07 -5.85
C THR A 8 8.09 13.74 -6.59
N ILE A 9 6.88 13.23 -6.87
CA ILE A 9 6.73 12.02 -7.69
C ILE A 9 7.28 12.32 -9.08
N ASP A 10 8.22 11.50 -9.54
CA ASP A 10 8.90 11.64 -10.83
C ASP A 10 7.97 11.37 -12.02
N ASP A 11 8.43 11.77 -13.21
CA ASP A 11 7.64 11.65 -14.44
C ASP A 11 7.52 10.20 -14.92
N ASN A 12 8.48 9.33 -14.58
CA ASN A 12 8.39 7.89 -14.88
C ASN A 12 7.19 7.27 -14.16
N SER A 13 7.02 7.56 -12.87
CA SER A 13 5.92 7.10 -12.02
C SER A 13 4.58 7.64 -12.50
N LYS A 14 4.52 8.91 -12.92
CA LYS A 14 3.29 9.51 -13.51
C LYS A 14 2.90 8.81 -14.82
N ASN A 15 3.87 8.59 -15.71
CA ASN A 15 3.65 7.92 -16.99
C ASN A 15 3.22 6.46 -16.80
N PHE A 16 3.88 5.75 -15.87
CA PHE A 16 3.50 4.40 -15.45
C PHE A 16 2.03 4.37 -15.02
N TYR A 17 1.62 5.27 -14.11
CA TYR A 17 0.24 5.35 -13.66
C TYR A 17 -0.75 5.59 -14.81
N LYS A 18 -0.45 6.54 -15.71
CA LYS A 18 -1.31 6.88 -16.85
C LYS A 18 -1.53 5.70 -17.79
N ASN A 19 -0.44 5.01 -18.16
CA ASN A 19 -0.48 3.93 -19.14
C ASN A 19 -1.20 2.69 -18.59
N PHE A 20 -0.82 2.27 -17.38
CA PHE A 20 -1.29 0.99 -16.86
C PHE A 20 -2.63 1.10 -16.12
N SER A 21 -3.08 2.29 -15.73
CA SER A 21 -4.43 2.47 -15.15
C SER A 21 -5.56 2.46 -16.19
N VAL A 22 -5.26 2.72 -17.47
CA VAL A 22 -6.26 2.75 -18.56
C VAL A 22 -6.23 1.48 -19.41
N LEU A 23 -5.05 0.86 -19.55
CA LEU A 23 -4.80 -0.29 -20.43
C LEU A 23 -5.29 -0.05 -21.88
N PRO A 24 -4.79 0.99 -22.57
CA PRO A 24 -5.17 1.27 -23.95
C PRO A 24 -4.77 0.13 -24.90
N LYS A 25 -5.49 -0.06 -26.02
CA LYS A 25 -5.11 -1.08 -27.02
C LYS A 25 -3.76 -0.78 -27.66
N GLU A 26 -3.46 0.48 -27.91
CA GLU A 26 -2.15 0.92 -28.37
C GLU A 26 -1.39 1.48 -27.17
N ILE A 27 -0.25 0.90 -26.85
CA ILE A 27 0.56 1.31 -25.70
C ILE A 27 2.02 1.44 -26.12
N SER A 28 2.66 2.51 -25.65
CA SER A 28 4.10 2.70 -25.80
C SER A 28 4.78 2.59 -24.44
N VAL A 29 5.73 1.67 -24.31
CA VAL A 29 6.47 1.39 -23.07
C VAL A 29 7.95 1.20 -23.35
N ALA A 30 8.77 1.38 -22.32
CA ALA A 30 10.19 1.05 -22.40
C ALA A 30 10.38 -0.47 -22.58
N ASP A 31 11.49 -0.85 -23.20
CA ASP A 31 11.80 -2.24 -23.58
C ASP A 31 11.70 -3.18 -22.37
N GLU A 32 12.14 -2.73 -21.20
CA GLU A 32 12.16 -3.54 -19.99
C GLU A 32 10.77 -3.78 -19.38
N LEU A 33 9.79 -2.94 -19.73
CA LEU A 33 8.40 -3.06 -19.30
C LEU A 33 7.57 -3.92 -20.24
N GLU A 34 8.11 -4.38 -21.37
CA GLU A 34 7.35 -5.20 -22.33
C GLU A 34 6.77 -6.46 -21.67
N GLY A 35 7.61 -7.23 -20.97
CA GLY A 35 7.18 -8.46 -20.31
C GLY A 35 6.08 -8.23 -19.27
N PHE A 36 6.22 -7.18 -18.45
CA PHE A 36 5.19 -6.77 -17.49
C PHE A 36 3.89 -6.37 -18.20
N THR A 37 4.00 -5.60 -19.29
CA THR A 37 2.86 -5.15 -20.09
C THR A 37 2.10 -6.34 -20.67
N ARG A 38 2.81 -7.32 -21.25
CA ARG A 38 2.18 -8.52 -21.83
C ARG A 38 1.43 -9.35 -20.79
N GLU A 39 2.02 -9.60 -19.64
CA GLU A 39 1.38 -10.37 -18.57
C GLU A 39 0.16 -9.65 -17.98
N LEU A 40 0.27 -8.33 -17.78
CA LEU A 40 -0.84 -7.51 -17.32
C LEU A 40 -2.01 -7.57 -18.32
N TYR A 41 -1.76 -7.36 -19.61
CA TYR A 41 -2.80 -7.39 -20.64
C TYR A 41 -3.43 -8.77 -20.81
N LYS A 42 -2.62 -9.84 -20.73
CA LYS A 42 -3.08 -11.24 -20.74
C LYS A 42 -4.05 -11.51 -19.59
N PHE A 43 -3.73 -11.10 -18.37
CA PHE A 43 -4.62 -11.24 -17.21
C PHE A 43 -5.99 -10.57 -17.45
N TYR A 44 -5.98 -9.38 -18.04
CA TYR A 44 -7.21 -8.65 -18.37
C TYR A 44 -7.86 -9.08 -19.69
N SER A 45 -7.33 -10.09 -20.38
CA SER A 45 -7.83 -10.58 -21.68
C SER A 45 -7.96 -9.47 -22.73
N ILE A 46 -6.98 -8.56 -22.77
CA ILE A 46 -6.86 -7.49 -23.76
C ILE A 46 -5.70 -7.84 -24.68
N GLU A 47 -5.89 -7.68 -25.99
CA GLU A 47 -4.82 -7.82 -26.99
C GLU A 47 -4.23 -6.43 -27.31
N PRO A 48 -3.00 -6.12 -26.85
CA PRO A 48 -2.36 -4.84 -27.12
C PRO A 48 -1.54 -4.84 -28.42
N THR A 49 -1.48 -3.69 -29.06
CA THR A 49 -0.37 -3.29 -29.93
C THR A 49 0.67 -2.55 -29.08
N ILE A 50 1.82 -3.18 -28.84
CA ILE A 50 2.90 -2.64 -28.02
C ILE A 50 3.95 -1.99 -28.93
N THR A 51 4.23 -0.71 -28.70
CA THR A 51 5.35 0.01 -29.30
C THR A 51 6.45 0.18 -28.27
N LEU A 52 7.66 -0.25 -28.60
CA LEU A 52 8.82 -0.11 -27.71
C LEU A 52 9.46 1.27 -27.88
N THR A 53 9.70 1.98 -26.78
CA THR A 53 10.26 3.35 -26.80
C THR A 53 11.76 3.38 -26.52
N GLY A 54 12.43 2.24 -26.42
CA GLY A 54 13.83 2.12 -25.99
C GLY A 54 13.97 1.96 -24.48
N ALA A 55 15.22 1.78 -24.04
CA ALA A 55 15.58 1.54 -22.64
C ALA A 55 15.21 2.73 -21.73
N SER A 56 14.68 2.41 -20.55
CA SER A 56 14.46 3.42 -19.50
C SER A 56 15.79 4.02 -19.05
N THR A 57 15.83 5.33 -18.78
CA THR A 57 17.01 5.93 -18.15
C THR A 57 17.11 5.45 -16.69
N PRO A 58 18.16 4.70 -16.31
CA PRO A 58 18.34 4.26 -14.92
C PRO A 58 18.52 5.46 -14.00
N TYR A 59 18.16 5.30 -12.73
CA TYR A 59 18.54 6.29 -11.74
C TYR A 59 20.06 6.29 -11.51
N ALA A 60 20.57 7.34 -10.89
CA ALA A 60 21.97 7.38 -10.46
C ALA A 60 22.23 6.19 -9.54
N ARG A 61 23.16 5.30 -9.92
CA ARG A 61 23.49 4.10 -9.14
C ARG A 61 24.19 4.49 -7.85
N VAL A 62 23.42 4.52 -6.77
CA VAL A 62 23.90 4.53 -5.37
C VAL A 62 23.94 3.07 -4.89
N GLU A 63 24.95 2.73 -4.10
CA GLU A 63 25.02 1.44 -3.42
C GLU A 63 23.81 1.27 -2.48
N LEU A 64 23.09 0.16 -2.61
CA LEU A 64 21.89 -0.13 -1.84
C LEU A 64 22.25 -1.02 -0.63
N ASP A 65 21.85 -0.60 0.57
CA ASP A 65 22.13 -1.34 1.80
C ASP A 65 20.95 -2.27 2.17
N PRO A 66 21.12 -3.60 2.21
CA PRO A 66 20.07 -4.54 2.60
C PRO A 66 19.64 -4.42 4.08
N ASN A 67 20.33 -3.62 4.90
CA ASN A 67 19.92 -3.28 6.26
C ASN A 67 19.10 -1.98 6.35
N LYS A 68 19.06 -1.18 5.27
CA LYS A 68 18.16 -0.02 5.14
C LYS A 68 16.87 -0.44 4.45
N VAL A 69 15.75 -0.29 5.17
CA VAL A 69 14.44 -0.77 4.75
C VAL A 69 13.51 0.40 4.50
N LEU A 70 12.89 0.43 3.32
CA LEU A 70 11.80 1.34 3.01
C LEU A 70 10.45 0.64 3.26
N ILE A 71 9.57 1.26 4.03
CA ILE A 71 8.23 0.75 4.35
C ILE A 71 7.17 1.73 3.83
N PRO A 72 6.27 1.32 2.91
CA PRO A 72 5.09 2.10 2.60
C PRO A 72 4.18 2.13 3.83
N PHE A 73 3.89 3.32 4.33
CA PHE A 73 3.41 3.52 5.69
C PHE A 73 2.10 4.27 5.72
N THR A 74 1.04 3.67 6.26
CA THR A 74 -0.32 4.24 6.34
C THR A 74 -0.75 4.49 7.78
N SER A 75 0.17 4.40 8.75
CA SER A 75 -0.12 4.38 10.20
C SER A 75 -1.13 3.30 10.63
N GLY A 76 -1.43 2.33 9.76
CA GLY A 76 -2.28 1.20 10.08
C GLY A 76 -1.59 0.21 11.02
N ILE A 77 -2.35 -0.76 11.54
CA ILE A 77 -1.82 -1.82 12.39
C ILE A 77 -0.67 -2.54 11.66
N ASP A 78 -0.93 -2.99 10.42
CA ASP A 78 0.01 -3.81 9.67
C ASP A 78 1.32 -3.08 9.39
N SER A 79 1.25 -1.84 8.89
CA SER A 79 2.44 -1.02 8.59
C SER A 79 3.20 -0.60 9.84
N THR A 80 2.51 -0.39 10.96
CA THR A 80 3.14 0.01 12.23
C THR A 80 3.85 -1.16 12.90
N ALA A 81 3.22 -2.33 12.94
CA ALA A 81 3.85 -3.55 13.41
C ALA A 81 5.08 -3.92 12.56
N ALA A 82 4.97 -3.80 11.24
CA ALA A 82 6.10 -4.02 10.33
C ALA A 82 7.30 -3.11 10.64
N ALA A 83 7.05 -1.83 10.91
CA ALA A 83 8.09 -0.88 11.30
C ALA A 83 8.72 -1.24 12.65
N LEU A 84 7.92 -1.68 13.62
CA LEU A 84 8.40 -2.11 14.93
C LEU A 84 9.27 -3.36 14.84
N ILE A 85 8.86 -4.36 14.05
CA ILE A 85 9.65 -5.58 13.88
C ILE A 85 10.96 -5.28 13.16
N ALA A 86 10.93 -4.53 12.05
CA ALA A 86 12.16 -4.14 11.36
C ALA A 86 13.13 -3.38 12.29
N LYS A 87 12.60 -2.49 13.14
CA LYS A 87 13.40 -1.79 14.15
C LYS A 87 13.96 -2.73 15.22
N LYS A 88 13.17 -3.69 15.72
CA LYS A 88 13.61 -4.73 16.67
C LYS A 88 14.75 -5.58 16.09
N ASP A 89 14.68 -5.88 14.79
CA ASP A 89 15.69 -6.65 14.06
C ASP A 89 16.95 -5.83 13.72
N GLY A 90 17.05 -4.59 14.20
CA GLY A 90 18.21 -3.72 14.01
C GLY A 90 18.30 -3.10 12.61
N LYS A 91 17.20 -3.08 11.83
CA LYS A 91 17.17 -2.43 10.51
C LYS A 91 17.08 -0.91 10.66
N GLU A 92 17.72 -0.21 9.73
CA GLU A 92 17.52 1.23 9.57
C GLU A 92 16.25 1.47 8.75
N VAL A 93 15.20 1.97 9.40
CA VAL A 93 13.87 2.08 8.80
C VAL A 93 13.61 3.49 8.26
N VAL A 94 13.23 3.55 6.99
CA VAL A 94 12.67 4.72 6.32
C VAL A 94 11.19 4.46 6.06
N LEU A 95 10.33 5.31 6.58
CA LEU A 95 8.90 5.28 6.33
C LEU A 95 8.56 6.15 5.12
N PHE A 96 7.70 5.67 4.22
CA PHE A 96 7.23 6.43 3.08
C PHE A 96 5.70 6.54 3.07
N TYR A 97 5.19 7.77 3.07
CA TYR A 97 3.76 8.05 3.01
C TYR A 97 3.41 8.88 1.77
N ILE A 98 2.34 8.49 1.07
CA ILE A 98 1.77 9.26 -0.03
C ILE A 98 0.56 10.03 0.48
N ASP A 99 0.75 11.32 0.72
CA ASP A 99 -0.31 12.25 1.07
C ASP A 99 -1.35 12.28 -0.05
N ASP A 100 -2.62 12.46 0.31
CA ASP A 100 -3.74 12.57 -0.63
C ASP A 100 -4.05 11.34 -1.51
N LEU A 101 -3.41 10.18 -1.27
CA LEU A 101 -3.74 8.90 -1.92
C LEU A 101 -5.18 8.46 -1.62
N ASN A 102 -5.65 8.73 -0.40
CA ASN A 102 -7.03 8.53 0.05
C ASN A 102 -7.71 9.89 0.31
N THR A 103 -9.03 9.95 0.19
CA THR A 103 -9.85 11.18 0.32
C THR A 103 -9.89 11.79 1.72
N ASN A 104 -9.30 11.13 2.72
CA ASN A 104 -9.31 11.52 4.15
C ASN A 104 -7.88 11.69 4.73
N ALA A 105 -6.97 12.23 3.92
CA ALA A 105 -5.53 12.23 4.20
C ALA A 105 -5.05 12.99 5.45
N SER A 106 -5.76 14.01 5.94
CA SER A 106 -5.23 14.86 7.02
C SER A 106 -5.01 14.13 8.35
N ARG A 107 -5.96 13.28 8.77
CA ARG A 107 -5.85 12.53 10.03
C ARG A 107 -4.82 11.41 9.93
N GLU A 108 -4.80 10.72 8.80
CA GLU A 108 -3.82 9.66 8.54
C GLU A 108 -2.40 10.24 8.55
N ARG A 109 -2.20 11.37 7.86
CA ARG A 109 -0.96 12.13 7.88
C ARG A 109 -0.50 12.49 9.29
N ASP A 110 -1.39 13.03 10.13
CA ASP A 110 -1.01 13.42 11.48
C ASP A 110 -0.58 12.22 12.33
N SER A 111 -1.29 11.08 12.22
CA SER A 111 -0.88 9.83 12.86
C SER A 111 0.45 9.32 12.33
N VAL A 112 0.66 9.32 11.01
CA VAL A 112 1.93 8.93 10.39
C VAL A 112 3.08 9.76 10.96
N VAL A 113 2.91 11.07 11.05
CA VAL A 113 3.91 11.98 11.61
C VAL A 113 4.18 11.69 13.09
N ARG A 114 3.13 11.50 13.91
CA ARG A 114 3.29 11.21 15.34
C ARG A 114 3.97 9.86 15.60
N ILE A 115 3.56 8.82 14.88
CA ILE A 115 4.17 7.49 15.00
C ILE A 115 5.63 7.52 14.57
N ALA A 116 5.94 8.11 13.40
CA ALA A 116 7.32 8.24 12.94
C ALA A 116 8.18 8.98 13.97
N ALA A 117 7.64 10.04 14.58
CA ALA A 117 8.33 10.81 15.59
C ALA A 117 8.58 10.02 16.88
N LYS A 118 7.57 9.32 17.40
CA LYS A 118 7.69 8.48 18.60
C LYS A 118 8.65 7.30 18.38
N LEU A 119 8.68 6.73 17.17
CA LEU A 119 9.62 5.66 16.82
C LEU A 119 11.03 6.18 16.50
N GLY A 120 11.22 7.50 16.34
CA GLY A 120 12.50 8.09 15.93
C GLY A 120 12.92 7.66 14.53
N LEU A 121 11.97 7.45 13.61
CA LEU A 121 12.22 6.96 12.25
C LEU A 121 12.16 8.10 11.23
N THR A 122 12.92 7.95 10.15
CA THR A 122 12.88 8.87 9.00
C THR A 122 11.54 8.74 8.29
N LEU A 123 10.87 9.87 8.05
CA LEU A 123 9.61 9.92 7.29
C LEU A 123 9.80 10.71 6.00
N VAL A 124 9.55 10.03 4.88
CA VAL A 124 9.49 10.59 3.54
C VAL A 124 8.04 10.76 3.12
N MET A 125 7.68 11.96 2.66
CA MET A 125 6.32 12.29 2.25
C MET A 125 6.26 12.60 0.76
N GLY A 126 5.46 11.85 0.01
CA GLY A 126 5.09 12.17 -1.37
C GLY A 126 3.70 12.79 -1.45
N LYS A 127 3.42 13.56 -2.50
CA LYS A 127 2.04 14.01 -2.82
C LYS A 127 1.45 13.15 -3.93
N HIS A 128 0.24 12.65 -3.74
CA HIS A 128 -0.44 11.87 -4.77
C HIS A 128 -0.66 12.65 -6.08
N ILE A 129 -0.61 11.93 -7.21
CA ILE A 129 -0.76 12.44 -8.58
C ILE A 129 -2.24 12.68 -8.96
N ARG A 130 -2.92 13.54 -8.18
CA ARG A 130 -4.37 13.78 -8.36
C ARG A 130 -4.75 14.30 -9.75
N LYS A 131 -3.88 15.10 -10.38
CA LYS A 131 -4.15 15.65 -11.72
C LYS A 131 -4.21 14.53 -12.75
N GLU A 132 -3.24 13.62 -12.68
CA GLU A 132 -3.11 12.43 -13.52
C GLU A 132 -4.27 11.46 -13.24
N GLU A 133 -4.63 11.23 -11.97
CA GLU A 133 -5.79 10.42 -11.60
C GLU A 133 -7.10 10.96 -12.20
N VAL A 134 -7.32 12.28 -12.14
CA VAL A 134 -8.50 12.92 -12.74
C VAL A 134 -8.50 12.76 -14.26
N ALA A 135 -7.33 12.91 -14.91
CA ALA A 135 -7.20 12.72 -16.35
C ALA A 135 -7.51 11.26 -16.76
N VAL A 136 -6.94 10.28 -16.06
CA VAL A 136 -7.22 8.84 -16.25
C VAL A 136 -8.71 8.55 -16.05
N LYS A 137 -9.32 9.05 -14.97
CA LYS A 137 -10.78 8.88 -14.72
C LYS A 137 -11.62 9.49 -15.83
N LYS A 138 -11.19 10.59 -16.44
CA LYS A 138 -11.88 11.22 -17.58
C LYS A 138 -11.76 10.35 -18.83
N GLU A 139 -10.58 9.81 -19.09
CA GLU A 139 -10.32 8.92 -20.23
C GLU A 139 -11.12 7.62 -20.14
N LEU A 140 -11.07 6.94 -18.99
CA LEU A 140 -11.88 5.74 -18.73
C LEU A 140 -13.37 5.99 -18.97
N LYS A 141 -13.91 7.14 -18.53
CA LYS A 141 -15.31 7.50 -18.78
C LYS A 141 -15.65 7.68 -20.26
N LYS A 142 -14.73 8.18 -21.09
CA LYS A 142 -14.94 8.31 -22.54
C LYS A 142 -15.00 6.94 -23.21
N HIS A 143 -14.12 6.03 -22.83
CA HIS A 143 -14.09 4.67 -23.35
C HIS A 143 -15.24 3.79 -22.81
N TRP A 144 -15.75 4.13 -21.63
CA TRP A 144 -16.84 3.41 -20.96
C TRP A 144 -18.19 4.10 -21.10
N SER A 145 -18.43 4.82 -22.20
CA SER A 145 -19.78 5.22 -22.60
C SER A 145 -20.61 3.96 -22.88
N ILE A 146 -21.06 3.32 -21.81
CA ILE A 146 -22.21 2.42 -21.79
C ILE A 146 -23.30 3.21 -22.48
N ASP A 147 -23.75 2.69 -23.60
CA ASP A 147 -24.89 3.19 -24.34
C ASP A 147 -26.08 3.37 -23.38
N LYS A 148 -26.26 4.61 -22.91
CA LYS A 148 -27.30 4.96 -21.93
C LYS A 148 -28.71 4.81 -22.53
N SER A 149 -28.82 4.60 -23.84
CA SER A 149 -30.10 4.43 -24.55
C SER A 149 -30.75 3.07 -24.28
N LYS A 150 -29.98 2.05 -23.88
CA LYS A 150 -30.53 0.74 -23.50
C LYS A 150 -31.04 0.80 -22.06
N LYS A 151 -32.33 1.13 -21.89
CA LYS A 151 -33.05 0.95 -20.62
C LYS A 151 -32.82 -0.47 -20.12
N ARG A 152 -32.25 -0.60 -18.92
CA ARG A 152 -32.00 -1.91 -18.30
C ARG A 152 -33.32 -2.68 -18.15
N PRO A 153 -33.35 -3.99 -18.47
CA PRO A 153 -34.47 -4.84 -18.11
C PRO A 153 -34.66 -4.83 -16.59
N ARG A 154 -35.89 -4.55 -16.13
CA ARG A 154 -36.25 -4.69 -14.71
C ARG A 154 -35.91 -6.11 -14.25
N GLY A 155 -35.14 -6.26 -13.17
CA GLY A 155 -34.75 -7.56 -12.61
C GLY A 155 -33.34 -8.04 -12.96
N SER A 156 -32.60 -7.35 -13.83
CA SER A 156 -31.18 -7.67 -14.06
C SER A 156 -30.36 -7.36 -12.79
N LYS A 157 -29.73 -8.37 -12.19
CA LYS A 157 -28.74 -8.19 -11.12
C LYS A 157 -27.72 -7.18 -11.63
N LYS A 158 -27.41 -6.14 -10.85
CA LYS A 158 -26.25 -5.29 -11.10
C LYS A 158 -25.04 -6.23 -11.20
N ILE A 159 -24.57 -6.53 -12.41
CA ILE A 159 -23.18 -6.92 -12.62
C ILE A 159 -22.44 -5.71 -12.09
N SER A 160 -21.95 -5.84 -10.87
CA SER A 160 -21.41 -4.70 -10.18
C SER A 160 -20.17 -4.33 -10.98
N ILE A 161 -20.12 -3.07 -11.40
CA ILE A 161 -18.92 -2.42 -11.92
C ILE A 161 -17.84 -2.38 -10.80
N LYS A 162 -17.81 -3.30 -9.82
CA LYS A 162 -16.78 -3.39 -8.79
C LYS A 162 -15.55 -4.14 -9.31
N ASN A 163 -15.75 -5.18 -10.13
CA ASN A 163 -14.64 -5.93 -10.75
C ASN A 163 -13.86 -5.11 -11.80
N GLN A 164 -14.29 -3.87 -12.08
CA GLN A 164 -13.59 -2.92 -12.96
C GLN A 164 -13.28 -1.58 -12.27
N LYS A 165 -13.65 -1.38 -10.98
CA LYS A 165 -13.55 -0.06 -10.30
C LYS A 165 -12.37 0.11 -9.36
N GLU A 166 -11.65 -0.94 -9.02
CA GLU A 166 -10.51 -0.84 -8.10
C GLU A 166 -9.24 -1.26 -8.84
N SER A 167 -8.69 -0.28 -9.56
CA SER A 167 -7.32 -0.17 -10.08
C SER A 167 -6.55 -1.47 -10.41
N PRO A 168 -6.25 -1.75 -11.69
CA PRO A 168 -5.32 -2.82 -12.05
C PRO A 168 -3.89 -2.65 -11.49
N VAL A 169 -3.49 -1.46 -11.00
CA VAL A 169 -2.04 -1.13 -10.85
C VAL A 169 -1.68 -0.29 -9.61
N LYS A 170 -2.52 -0.29 -8.57
CA LYS A 170 -2.35 0.65 -7.43
C LYS A 170 -1.10 0.35 -6.62
N ASN A 171 -0.85 -0.92 -6.31
CA ASN A 171 0.28 -1.33 -5.49
C ASN A 171 1.60 -1.20 -6.25
N GLN A 172 1.58 -1.48 -7.55
CA GLN A 172 2.73 -1.33 -8.46
C GLN A 172 3.10 0.12 -8.67
N PHE A 173 2.10 1.01 -8.74
CA PHE A 173 2.36 2.44 -8.75
C PHE A 173 3.04 2.89 -7.45
N ILE A 174 2.58 2.42 -6.29
CA ILE A 174 3.22 2.72 -5.00
C ILE A 174 4.65 2.19 -4.98
N HIS A 175 4.87 0.95 -5.43
CA HIS A 175 6.20 0.35 -5.53
C HIS A 175 7.10 1.12 -6.51
N HIS A 176 6.57 1.54 -7.65
CA HIS A 176 7.29 2.33 -8.64
C HIS A 176 7.77 3.67 -8.05
N ILE A 177 6.93 4.37 -7.28
CA ILE A 177 7.36 5.58 -6.56
C ILE A 177 8.44 5.23 -5.53
N ALA A 178 8.28 4.11 -4.83
CA ALA A 178 9.22 3.65 -3.82
C ALA A 178 10.62 3.45 -4.40
N LEU A 179 10.77 3.01 -5.67
CA LEU A 179 12.08 2.84 -6.31
C LEU A 179 12.92 4.12 -6.27
N GLY A 180 12.35 5.28 -6.64
CA GLY A 180 13.07 6.56 -6.60
C GLY A 180 13.51 6.94 -5.18
N ILE A 181 12.71 6.60 -4.18
CA ILE A 181 13.02 6.85 -2.77
C ILE A 181 14.09 5.88 -2.26
N MET A 182 13.99 4.60 -2.61
CA MET A 182 15.02 3.60 -2.29
C MET A 182 16.38 4.05 -2.80
N GLN A 183 16.43 4.55 -4.05
CA GLN A 183 17.66 5.08 -4.61
C GLN A 183 18.19 6.29 -3.83
N GLN A 184 17.31 7.25 -3.50
CA GLN A 184 17.68 8.47 -2.80
C GLN A 184 18.22 8.21 -1.38
N TYR A 185 17.69 7.20 -0.69
CA TYR A 185 18.04 6.88 0.70
C TYR A 185 18.97 5.67 0.83
N GLY A 186 19.38 5.05 -0.27
CA GLY A 186 20.22 3.85 -0.27
C GLY A 186 19.53 2.63 0.34
N CYS A 187 18.20 2.54 0.28
CA CYS A 187 17.46 1.40 0.84
C CYS A 187 17.57 0.20 -0.10
N GLY A 188 18.17 -0.90 0.36
CA GLY A 188 18.26 -2.16 -0.38
C GLY A 188 17.10 -3.11 -0.13
N THR A 189 16.17 -2.78 0.77
CA THR A 189 14.97 -3.60 1.03
C THR A 189 13.71 -2.77 0.96
N TYR A 190 12.73 -3.22 0.18
CA TYR A 190 11.34 -2.75 0.21
C TYR A 190 10.49 -3.72 1.03
N LEU A 191 10.01 -3.29 2.19
CA LEU A 191 9.19 -4.12 3.07
C LEU A 191 7.74 -3.69 2.96
N ASN A 192 6.90 -4.52 2.35
CA ASN A 192 5.48 -4.23 2.16
C ASN A 192 4.63 -4.88 3.27
N PRO A 193 3.95 -4.09 4.11
CA PRO A 193 3.08 -4.61 5.15
C PRO A 193 1.80 -5.17 4.54
N GLY A 194 1.63 -6.50 4.55
CA GLY A 194 0.46 -7.17 3.99
C GLY A 194 0.21 -8.54 4.62
N GLN A 195 -1.07 -8.88 4.75
CA GLN A 195 -1.57 -10.12 5.36
C GLN A 195 -1.89 -11.16 4.27
N ASP A 196 -0.93 -11.92 3.76
CA ASP A 196 -1.21 -13.30 3.29
C ASP A 196 0.08 -14.06 2.93
N GLU A 197 0.07 -15.37 3.18
CA GLU A 197 1.17 -16.30 2.88
C GLU A 197 1.25 -16.65 1.39
N ASN A 198 0.19 -16.34 0.62
CA ASN A 198 0.03 -16.71 -0.80
C ASN A 198 0.25 -15.53 -1.78
N ASN A 199 0.87 -14.45 -1.33
CA ASN A 199 0.82 -13.12 -1.96
C ASN A 199 1.86 -12.80 -3.05
N ASP A 200 2.25 -13.75 -3.88
CA ASP A 200 3.08 -13.42 -5.06
C ASP A 200 2.33 -12.45 -6.04
N THR A 201 1.01 -12.32 -5.90
CA THR A 201 0.10 -11.49 -6.73
C THR A 201 -0.25 -10.10 -6.16
N HIS A 202 0.28 -9.70 -5.00
CA HIS A 202 -0.05 -8.36 -4.45
C HIS A 202 0.60 -7.20 -5.21
N TYR A 203 1.64 -7.50 -6.00
CA TYR A 203 2.38 -6.56 -6.84
C TYR A 203 2.11 -6.74 -8.33
N SER A 204 1.26 -7.68 -8.71
CA SER A 204 0.90 -7.93 -10.11
C SER A 204 -0.27 -8.89 -10.12
N ASP A 205 -1.15 -8.72 -11.09
CA ASP A 205 -2.25 -9.65 -11.27
C ASP A 205 -1.79 -11.11 -11.53
N THR A 206 -0.51 -11.35 -11.85
CA THR A 206 0.12 -12.69 -12.01
C THR A 206 1.52 -12.78 -11.39
N VAL A 207 1.99 -14.01 -11.11
CA VAL A 207 3.36 -14.27 -10.61
C VAL A 207 4.41 -13.84 -11.64
N GLU A 208 4.15 -14.13 -12.91
CA GLU A 208 5.01 -13.80 -14.05
C GLU A 208 5.10 -12.28 -14.24
N GLY A 209 3.98 -11.57 -14.09
CA GLY A 209 3.95 -10.11 -14.14
C GLY A 209 4.71 -9.49 -12.95
N CYS A 210 4.63 -10.10 -11.77
CA CYS A 210 5.40 -9.68 -10.59
C CYS A 210 6.91 -9.81 -10.84
N ALA A 211 7.35 -10.96 -11.36
CA ALA A 211 8.75 -11.19 -11.72
C ALA A 211 9.24 -10.25 -12.83
N ALA A 212 8.42 -9.98 -13.84
CA ALA A 212 8.74 -9.03 -14.90
C ALA A 212 8.87 -7.59 -14.37
N PHE A 213 7.98 -7.17 -13.48
CA PHE A 213 8.09 -5.86 -12.82
C PHE A 213 9.33 -5.76 -11.94
N HIS A 214 9.68 -6.81 -11.20
CA HIS A 214 10.89 -6.82 -10.38
C HIS A 214 12.16 -6.71 -11.23
N ARG A 215 12.23 -7.41 -12.39
CA ARG A 215 13.35 -7.25 -13.33
C ARG A 215 13.50 -5.80 -13.80
N TYR A 216 12.40 -5.17 -14.15
CA TYR A 216 12.36 -3.76 -14.49
C TYR A 216 12.90 -2.89 -13.34
N ALA A 217 12.43 -3.12 -12.12
CA ALA A 217 12.86 -2.39 -10.95
C ALA A 217 14.37 -2.53 -10.68
N CYS A 218 14.94 -3.73 -10.78
CA CYS A 218 16.39 -3.94 -10.61
C CYS A 218 17.21 -3.24 -11.68
N ARG A 219 16.72 -3.15 -12.91
CA ARG A 219 17.39 -2.36 -13.97
C ARG A 219 17.37 -0.86 -13.67
N LEU A 220 16.30 -0.36 -13.04
CA LEU A 220 16.17 1.05 -12.70
C LEU A 220 17.06 1.51 -11.54
N ILE A 221 17.14 0.74 -10.45
CA ILE A 221 17.80 1.18 -9.20
C ILE A 221 18.91 0.26 -8.70
N GLY A 222 19.13 -0.88 -9.35
CA GLY A 222 20.01 -1.94 -8.86
C GLY A 222 19.26 -3.02 -8.06
N ASP A 223 19.99 -4.08 -7.72
CA ASP A 223 19.45 -5.23 -7.01
C ASP A 223 18.94 -4.85 -5.62
N HIS A 224 17.71 -5.25 -5.30
CA HIS A 224 17.06 -4.98 -4.02
C HIS A 224 16.16 -6.14 -3.61
N GLU A 225 15.88 -6.25 -2.32
CA GLU A 225 14.98 -7.26 -1.76
C GLU A 225 13.56 -6.69 -1.63
N VAL A 226 12.55 -7.50 -1.98
CA VAL A 226 11.15 -7.23 -1.65
C VAL A 226 10.72 -8.23 -0.59
N VAL A 227 10.27 -7.72 0.56
CA VAL A 227 9.95 -8.54 1.74
C VAL A 227 8.52 -8.26 2.20
N ASN A 228 7.78 -9.31 2.57
CA ASN A 228 6.50 -9.18 3.25
C ASN A 228 6.66 -9.71 4.69
N PRO A 229 6.32 -8.94 5.74
CA PRO A 229 6.34 -9.44 7.10
C PRO A 229 5.21 -10.47 7.24
N VAL A 230 5.57 -11.74 7.40
CA VAL A 230 4.59 -12.83 7.51
C VAL A 230 4.09 -12.90 8.95
N LEU A 231 3.29 -11.92 9.37
CA LEU A 231 2.41 -12.12 10.52
C LEU A 231 1.09 -12.70 10.01
N LYS A 232 0.77 -13.91 10.48
CA LYS A 232 -0.32 -14.74 9.95
C LYS A 232 -1.71 -14.24 10.32
N THR A 233 -1.82 -13.56 11.46
CA THR A 233 -3.10 -13.16 12.03
C THR A 233 -3.07 -11.71 12.47
N LYS A 234 -4.22 -11.05 12.38
CA LYS A 234 -4.41 -9.69 12.91
C LYS A 234 -4.15 -9.61 14.41
N GLU A 235 -4.34 -10.72 15.13
CA GLU A 235 -3.96 -10.84 16.54
C GLU A 235 -2.45 -10.70 16.73
N ALA A 236 -1.62 -11.41 15.94
CA ALA A 236 -0.17 -11.30 16.00
C ALA A 236 0.29 -9.86 15.74
N TYR A 237 -0.31 -9.19 14.76
CA TYR A 237 -0.07 -7.77 14.51
C TYR A 237 -0.37 -6.88 15.72
N ILE A 238 -1.50 -7.11 16.41
CA ILE A 238 -1.86 -6.35 17.61
C ILE A 238 -0.90 -6.66 18.76
N ARG A 239 -0.54 -7.93 18.97
CA ARG A 239 0.46 -8.33 19.98
C ARG A 239 1.79 -7.64 19.77
N THR A 240 2.31 -7.64 18.54
CA THR A 240 3.54 -6.91 18.18
C THR A 240 3.45 -5.43 18.54
N LEU A 241 2.31 -4.77 18.29
CA LEU A 241 2.14 -3.36 18.67
C LEU A 241 2.18 -3.16 20.19
N LEU A 242 1.58 -4.05 20.96
CA LEU A 242 1.56 -3.96 22.42
C LEU A 242 2.93 -4.27 23.03
N GLU A 243 3.63 -5.25 22.49
CA GLU A 243 4.94 -5.70 22.98
C GLU A 243 6.06 -4.73 22.61
N LEU A 244 6.02 -4.14 21.41
CA LEU A 244 7.13 -3.34 20.87
C LEU A 244 6.82 -1.83 20.77
N GLY A 245 5.55 -1.46 20.66
CA GLY A 245 5.13 -0.08 20.41
C GLY A 245 4.86 0.73 21.68
N ASP A 246 4.61 0.07 22.81
CA ASP A 246 4.04 0.71 24.01
C ASP A 246 2.64 1.32 23.74
N ASP A 247 1.90 1.62 24.80
CA ASP A 247 0.53 2.15 24.75
C ASP A 247 0.44 3.46 23.96
N GLU A 248 1.52 4.24 23.94
CA GLU A 248 1.60 5.51 23.24
C GLU A 248 1.64 5.38 21.72
N ILE A 249 2.28 4.36 21.15
CA ILE A 249 2.20 4.11 19.70
C ILE A 249 0.83 3.59 19.34
N PHE A 250 0.27 2.69 20.17
CA PHE A 250 -1.05 2.09 19.93
C PHE A 250 -2.16 3.15 19.83
N LYS A 251 -2.10 4.22 20.65
CA LYS A 251 -3.00 5.38 20.60
C LYS A 251 -3.08 6.04 19.23
N ASP A 252 -1.95 6.09 18.52
CA ASP A 252 -1.80 6.84 17.28
C ASP A 252 -2.07 6.01 16.01
N VAL A 253 -2.12 4.68 16.13
CA VAL A 253 -2.44 3.78 15.03
C VAL A 253 -3.85 4.04 14.48
N ASN A 254 -3.97 4.04 13.15
CA ASN A 254 -5.24 4.17 12.44
C ASN A 254 -5.87 2.79 12.17
N TYR A 255 -7.05 2.57 12.72
CA TYR A 255 -7.76 1.28 12.62
C TYR A 255 -8.72 1.20 11.44
N CYS A 256 -9.18 2.36 10.97
CA CYS A 256 -10.18 2.48 9.93
C CYS A 256 -10.09 3.87 9.27
N LEU A 257 -9.57 3.91 8.04
CA LEU A 257 -9.68 5.08 7.18
C LEU A 257 -11.15 5.23 6.76
N LYS A 258 -11.92 6.12 7.41
CA LYS A 258 -13.32 6.38 7.00
C LYS A 258 -13.34 7.13 5.67
N ASN A 259 -14.37 6.92 4.86
CA ASN A 259 -14.75 7.86 3.79
C ASN A 259 -15.60 9.00 4.37
N ASN A 260 -15.35 10.25 3.98
CA ASN A 260 -16.06 11.45 4.46
C ASN A 260 -17.60 11.39 4.43
N GLY A 261 -18.21 10.66 3.48
CA GLY A 261 -19.67 10.53 3.37
C GLY A 261 -20.35 9.94 4.62
N THR A 262 -19.62 9.13 5.39
CA THR A 262 -20.13 8.50 6.61
C THR A 262 -19.89 9.37 7.86
N ILE A 263 -19.08 10.43 7.79
CA ILE A 263 -18.84 11.35 8.92
C ILE A 263 -19.97 12.38 8.99
N THR A 264 -20.34 12.97 7.85
CA THR A 264 -21.39 14.02 7.78
C THR A 264 -22.77 13.50 8.20
N TYR A 265 -23.09 12.24 7.88
CA TYR A 265 -24.33 11.59 8.32
C TYR A 265 -24.35 11.31 9.84
N ASN A 266 -23.19 11.03 10.44
CA ASN A 266 -23.08 10.73 11.86
C ASN A 266 -23.03 11.99 12.73
N ARG A 267 -22.38 13.08 12.27
CA ARG A 267 -22.39 14.37 12.98
C ARG A 267 -23.79 14.99 13.10
N LYS A 268 -24.68 14.74 12.13
CA LYS A 268 -26.08 15.21 12.20
C LYS A 268 -26.96 14.37 13.12
N ASN A 269 -26.55 13.16 13.49
CA ASN A 269 -27.38 12.19 14.22
C ASN A 269 -26.80 11.74 15.58
N SER A 270 -25.59 12.16 15.95
CA SER A 270 -25.04 11.88 17.28
C SER A 270 -25.35 13.04 18.22
N LYS A 271 -26.39 12.88 19.06
CA LYS A 271 -26.38 13.49 20.39
C LYS A 271 -25.09 13.03 21.08
N GLU A 272 -24.42 13.93 21.81
CA GLU A 272 -23.15 13.73 22.52
C GLU A 272 -23.17 12.65 23.62
N GLU A 273 -24.14 11.75 23.63
CA GLU A 273 -24.31 10.77 24.69
C GLU A 273 -23.63 9.43 24.33
N ASN A 274 -22.73 9.05 25.23
CA ASN A 274 -22.02 7.77 25.32
C ASN A 274 -20.74 7.66 24.48
N ILE A 275 -19.74 8.46 24.85
CA ILE A 275 -18.34 8.03 24.81
C ILE A 275 -18.28 6.72 25.59
N ILE A 276 -18.07 5.59 24.91
CA ILE A 276 -17.81 4.33 25.60
C ILE A 276 -16.50 4.56 26.36
N LYS A 277 -16.56 4.53 27.70
CA LYS A 277 -15.40 4.32 28.56
C LYS A 277 -14.82 2.95 28.18
N THR A 278 -14.01 2.93 27.14
CA THR A 278 -13.27 1.74 26.70
C THR A 278 -11.96 1.72 27.47
N ALA A 279 -11.52 0.54 27.89
CA ALA A 279 -10.24 0.32 28.58
C ALA A 279 -9.02 0.48 27.64
N ILE A 280 -9.23 1.01 26.44
CA ILE A 280 -8.23 1.18 25.40
C ILE A 280 -7.90 2.66 25.37
N PRO A 281 -6.61 3.03 25.32
CA PRO A 281 -6.28 4.42 25.09
C PRO A 281 -6.53 4.74 23.61
N PHE A 282 -7.76 5.09 23.26
CA PHE A 282 -8.09 5.56 21.93
C PHE A 282 -7.95 7.07 21.83
N SER A 283 -7.29 7.55 20.77
CA SER A 283 -7.62 8.89 20.29
C SER A 283 -8.98 8.82 19.57
N THR A 284 -9.87 9.76 19.89
CA THR A 284 -11.16 9.92 19.20
C THR A 284 -11.00 10.39 17.74
N ASP A 285 -9.78 10.77 17.36
CA ASP A 285 -9.47 11.37 16.06
C ASP A 285 -9.17 10.32 14.98
N ASN A 286 -8.65 9.16 15.38
CA ASN A 286 -8.18 8.09 14.46
C ASN A 286 -9.23 6.99 14.20
N ASN A 287 -10.39 7.09 14.82
CA ASN A 287 -11.40 6.04 14.81
C ASN A 287 -12.69 6.44 14.10
N CYS A 288 -13.13 5.58 13.17
CA CYS A 288 -14.26 5.89 12.32
C CYS A 288 -15.62 5.76 13.03
N ASN A 289 -15.70 4.98 14.12
CA ASN A 289 -16.73 4.92 15.21
C ASN A 289 -16.79 3.48 15.72
N LEU A 290 -16.41 3.25 16.98
CA LEU A 290 -16.41 1.92 17.63
C LEU A 290 -17.81 1.29 17.69
N LYS A 291 -18.90 2.06 17.66
CA LYS A 291 -20.27 1.53 17.71
C LYS A 291 -20.76 0.96 16.39
N SER A 292 -20.24 1.41 15.25
CA SER A 292 -20.79 1.05 13.92
C SER A 292 -19.78 0.49 12.93
N CYS A 293 -18.48 0.59 13.17
CA CYS A 293 -17.49 -0.03 12.29
C CYS A 293 -17.05 -1.41 12.79
N TRP A 294 -17.33 -2.45 11.99
CA TRP A 294 -16.90 -3.81 12.28
C TRP A 294 -15.38 -3.94 12.43
N LYS A 295 -14.58 -3.27 11.57
CA LYS A 295 -13.10 -3.31 11.68
C LYS A 295 -12.59 -2.72 12.99
N CYS A 296 -13.18 -1.61 13.45
CA CYS A 296 -12.80 -1.01 14.74
C CYS A 296 -13.24 -1.88 15.92
N LYS A 297 -14.41 -2.53 15.84
CA LYS A 297 -14.90 -3.46 16.87
C LYS A 297 -14.03 -4.69 16.99
N GLU A 298 -13.63 -5.27 15.86
CA GLU A 298 -12.76 -6.43 15.81
C GLU A 298 -11.43 -6.14 16.49
N VAL A 299 -10.77 -5.03 16.14
CA VAL A 299 -9.51 -4.64 16.78
C VAL A 299 -9.67 -4.40 18.28
N ALA A 300 -10.72 -3.67 18.68
CA ALA A 300 -10.99 -3.40 20.09
C ALA A 300 -11.22 -4.69 20.88
N SER A 301 -11.98 -5.64 20.30
CA SER A 301 -12.23 -6.94 20.91
C SER A 301 -10.96 -7.77 21.03
N LEU A 302 -10.10 -7.79 20.00
CA LEU A 302 -8.83 -8.50 20.05
C LEU A 302 -7.89 -7.90 21.09
N TYR A 303 -7.75 -6.57 21.14
CA TYR A 303 -6.98 -5.87 22.16
C TYR A 303 -7.43 -6.25 23.58
N GLU A 304 -8.75 -6.22 23.83
CA GLU A 304 -9.29 -6.53 25.15
C GLU A 304 -9.02 -7.98 25.54
N LYS A 305 -9.19 -8.93 24.61
CA LYS A 305 -8.90 -10.34 24.87
C LYS A 305 -7.40 -10.56 25.14
N ILE A 306 -6.53 -9.93 24.36
CA ILE A 306 -5.06 -10.04 24.54
C ILE A 306 -4.65 -9.47 25.90
N THR A 307 -5.10 -8.27 26.24
CA THR A 307 -4.71 -7.60 27.50
C THR A 307 -5.29 -8.27 28.75
N LYS A 308 -6.42 -8.98 28.64
CA LYS A 308 -6.97 -9.81 29.72
C LYS A 308 -6.37 -11.21 29.81
N GLY A 309 -5.44 -11.57 28.91
CA GLY A 309 -4.88 -12.93 28.84
C GLY A 309 -5.89 -13.99 28.39
N GLU A 310 -6.98 -13.60 27.73
CA GLU A 310 -8.05 -14.49 27.27
C GLU A 310 -7.71 -15.18 25.92
N VAL A 311 -6.54 -14.90 25.35
CA VAL A 311 -6.07 -15.54 24.12
C VAL A 311 -4.76 -16.27 24.37
N ALA A 312 -4.74 -17.56 24.03
CA ALA A 312 -3.57 -18.41 24.17
C ALA A 312 -2.36 -17.81 23.42
N GLU A 313 -1.18 -17.90 24.01
CA GLU A 313 0.07 -17.60 23.33
C GLU A 313 0.24 -18.59 22.16
N GLU A 314 -0.09 -18.16 20.94
CA GLU A 314 0.45 -18.83 19.77
C GLU A 314 1.97 -18.67 19.83
N LYS A 315 2.70 -19.79 19.83
CA LYS A 315 4.15 -19.78 19.60
C LYS A 315 4.37 -19.16 18.23
N SER A 316 4.69 -17.87 18.17
CA SER A 316 5.02 -17.21 16.92
C SER A 316 6.29 -17.86 16.40
N SER A 317 6.21 -18.49 15.23
CA SER A 317 7.42 -18.73 14.45
C SER A 317 7.81 -17.37 13.87
N ASP A 318 8.57 -16.58 14.64
CA ASP A 318 9.13 -15.28 14.27
C ASP A 318 10.20 -15.43 13.15
N GLU A 319 9.86 -16.12 12.05
CA GLU A 319 10.74 -16.20 10.89
C GLU A 319 10.34 -15.14 9.87
N PHE A 320 11.16 -14.09 9.78
CA PHE A 320 11.25 -13.26 8.59
C PHE A 320 11.72 -14.13 7.41
N LYS A 321 10.78 -14.70 6.66
CA LYS A 321 11.14 -15.45 5.45
C LYS A 321 11.54 -14.47 4.36
N LYS A 322 12.83 -14.39 4.10
CA LYS A 322 13.35 -13.87 2.83
C LYS A 322 12.89 -14.81 1.71
N ARG A 323 11.92 -14.41 0.89
CA ARG A 323 11.74 -15.03 -0.42
C ARG A 323 12.66 -14.31 -1.39
N LYS A 324 13.79 -14.95 -1.73
CA LYS A 324 14.60 -14.55 -2.88
C LYS A 324 13.78 -14.92 -4.11
N ILE A 325 13.35 -13.93 -4.91
CA ILE A 325 12.82 -14.22 -6.24
C ILE A 325 14.04 -14.67 -7.06
N THR A 326 14.31 -15.97 -7.08
CA THR A 326 15.37 -16.54 -7.90
C THR A 326 14.87 -16.53 -9.34
N ILE A 327 15.26 -15.50 -10.09
CA ILE A 327 15.01 -15.44 -11.52
C ILE A 327 16.12 -16.27 -12.17
N ASP A 328 15.72 -17.33 -12.87
CA ASP A 328 16.64 -18.10 -13.69
C ASP A 328 17.17 -17.21 -14.82
N PRO A 329 18.48 -16.90 -14.85
CA PRO A 329 19.07 -16.05 -15.89
C PRO A 329 18.93 -16.66 -17.29
N GLU A 330 18.65 -17.96 -17.42
CA GLU A 330 18.49 -18.64 -18.72
C GLU A 330 17.08 -18.53 -19.30
N SER A 331 16.11 -17.98 -18.58
CA SER A 331 14.79 -17.65 -19.12
C SER A 331 14.77 -16.37 -19.98
N ALA A 332 15.94 -15.81 -20.27
CA ALA A 332 16.15 -14.62 -21.09
C ALA A 332 16.47 -14.99 -22.55
N ILE A 333 15.42 -15.27 -23.33
CA ILE A 333 15.38 -14.95 -24.77
C ILE A 333 14.10 -14.18 -25.04
#